data_AF-A0A1V6IIU0-F1
#
_entry.id   AF-A0A1V6IIU0-F1
#
_cell.length_a   1.000
_cell.length_b   1.000
_cell.length_c   1.000
_cell.angle_alpha   90.00
_cell.angle_beta   90.00
_cell.angle_gamma   90.00
#
_symmetry.space_group_name_H-M   'P 1'
#
loop_
_entity.id
_entity.type
_entity.pdbx_description
1 polymer ?
#
loop_
_entity_poly.entity_id
_entity_poly.type
_entity_poly.pdbx_seq_one_letter_code
_entity_poly.pdbx_strand_id
1 'polypeptide(L)'
;MDTSGIIGLVSAVVSAAVTTLVGIIISRVVNRNLDKRFKKQDELEEYQRNKQKEEHKADIKEIVREELIPVRADIREVKNTQDKLENQLTDIQGGTLSTLKNDILNRYYECDAKGHRTDYDYQAVHVSYESYMNLGGNSFISDVIDRFDKLPTKEEWVKKQKTKRTKAKKRVEPVEVQI
;
A
#
# COMPACT_ATOMS: atom_id res chain seq x y z
N MET A 1 86.70 -70.84 23.30
CA MET A 1 85.61 -70.00 22.78
C MET A 1 84.53 -69.97 23.83
N ASP A 2 84.31 -68.82 24.46
CA ASP A 2 83.38 -68.66 25.59
C ASP A 2 81.92 -68.79 25.14
N THR A 3 81.33 -69.94 25.42
CA THR A 3 79.93 -70.28 25.12
C THR A 3 78.94 -69.48 25.97
N SER A 4 79.35 -69.04 27.15
CA SER A 4 78.54 -68.26 28.10
C SER A 4 78.19 -66.86 27.60
N GLY A 5 79.12 -66.19 26.91
CA GLY A 5 78.90 -64.87 26.32
C GLY A 5 77.94 -64.89 25.13
N ILE A 6 77.99 -65.95 24.33
CA ILE A 6 77.10 -66.14 23.16
C ILE A 6 75.67 -66.44 23.62
N ILE A 7 75.48 -67.27 24.65
CA ILE A 7 74.15 -67.61 25.19
C ILE A 7 73.45 -66.38 25.80
N GLY A 8 74.19 -65.53 26.53
CA GLY A 8 73.67 -64.29 27.09
C GLY A 8 73.23 -63.28 26.02
N LEU A 9 74.00 -63.16 24.94
CA LEU A 9 73.70 -62.27 23.82
C LEU A 9 72.47 -62.75 23.02
N VAL A 10 72.37 -64.06 22.75
CA VAL A 10 71.21 -64.65 22.06
C VAL A 10 69.93 -64.50 22.89
N SER A 11 70.00 -64.72 24.21
CA SER A 11 68.86 -64.52 25.12
C SER A 11 68.35 -63.07 25.12
N ALA A 12 69.27 -62.10 25.18
CA ALA A 12 68.92 -60.68 25.14
C ALA A 12 68.30 -60.25 23.80
N VAL A 13 68.83 -60.74 22.68
CA VAL A 13 68.29 -60.47 21.33
C VAL A 13 66.90 -61.07 21.17
N VAL A 14 66.68 -62.31 21.65
CA VAL A 14 65.36 -62.96 21.60
C VAL A 14 64.34 -62.22 22.48
N SER A 15 64.73 -61.80 23.69
CA SER A 15 63.86 -61.05 24.59
C SER A 15 63.47 -59.69 24.00
N ALA A 16 64.42 -58.96 23.42
CA ALA A 16 64.15 -57.69 22.74
C ALA A 16 63.25 -57.89 21.51
N ALA A 17 63.50 -58.92 20.69
CA ALA A 17 62.69 -59.24 19.52
C ALA A 17 61.23 -59.59 19.89
N VAL A 18 61.03 -60.41 20.93
CA VAL A 18 59.69 -60.77 21.42
C VAL A 18 58.96 -59.54 21.97
N THR A 19 59.63 -58.70 22.76
CA THR A 19 59.04 -57.48 23.32
C THR A 19 58.63 -56.51 22.22
N THR A 20 59.44 -56.38 21.18
CA THR A 20 59.14 -55.52 20.01
C THR A 20 57.95 -56.07 19.21
N LEU A 21 57.90 -57.38 18.97
CA LEU A 21 56.78 -58.04 18.30
C LEU A 21 55.45 -57.87 19.06
N VAL A 22 55.48 -58.07 20.38
CA VAL A 22 54.30 -57.87 21.26
C VAL A 22 53.85 -56.41 21.24
N GLY A 23 54.79 -55.46 21.32
CA GLY A 23 54.50 -54.03 21.23
C GLY A 23 53.82 -53.64 19.91
N ILE A 24 54.28 -54.20 18.78
CA ILE A 24 53.67 -53.99 17.46
C ILE A 24 52.24 -54.54 17.42
N ILE A 25 52.01 -55.74 17.96
CA ILE A 25 50.69 -56.38 17.97
C ILE A 25 49.70 -55.57 18.83
N ILE A 26 50.10 -55.18 20.05
CA ILE A 26 49.26 -54.37 20.95
C ILE A 26 48.95 -53.02 20.30
N SER A 27 49.95 -52.33 19.76
CA SER A 27 49.77 -51.04 19.08
C SER A 27 48.79 -51.15 17.92
N ARG A 28 48.89 -52.22 17.13
CA ARG A 28 48.00 -52.47 15.99
C ARG A 28 46.56 -52.77 16.42
N VAL A 29 46.37 -53.50 17.52
CA VAL A 29 45.04 -53.78 18.09
C VAL A 29 44.41 -52.49 18.66
N VAL A 30 45.19 -51.70 19.40
CA VAL A 30 44.75 -50.43 19.98
C VAL A 30 44.38 -49.42 18.88
N ASN A 31 45.22 -49.27 17.85
CA ASN A 31 44.93 -48.37 16.71
C ASN A 31 43.65 -48.77 15.97
N ARG A 32 43.43 -50.07 15.72
CA ARG A 32 42.19 -50.54 15.07
C ARG A 32 40.95 -50.27 15.91
N ASN A 33 41.05 -50.38 17.24
CA ASN A 33 39.92 -50.10 18.13
C ASN A 33 39.65 -48.60 18.26
N LEU A 34 40.68 -47.76 18.27
CA LEU A 34 40.54 -46.30 18.24
C LEU A 34 39.90 -45.83 16.93
N ASP A 35 40.39 -46.30 15.77
CA ASP A 35 39.82 -45.97 14.46
C ASP A 35 38.33 -46.33 14.36
N LYS A 36 37.93 -47.50 14.88
CA LYS A 36 36.51 -47.91 14.97
C LYS A 36 35.69 -47.00 15.87
N ARG A 37 36.26 -46.46 16.95
CA ARG A 37 35.56 -45.53 17.85
C ARG A 37 35.40 -44.16 17.21
N PHE A 38 36.45 -43.64 16.56
CA PHE A 38 36.39 -42.37 15.83
C PHE A 38 35.35 -42.41 14.70
N LYS A 39 35.35 -43.46 13.86
CA LYS A 39 34.34 -43.61 12.80
C LYS A 39 32.90 -43.62 13.32
N LYS A 40 32.63 -44.34 14.41
CA LYS A 40 31.30 -44.35 15.04
C LYS A 40 30.90 -42.99 15.60
N GLN A 41 31.88 -42.22 16.09
CA GLN A 41 31.63 -40.88 16.61
C GLN A 41 31.32 -39.90 15.46
N ASP A 42 32.07 -39.98 14.37
CA ASP A 42 31.82 -39.19 13.15
C ASP A 42 30.43 -39.49 12.54
N GLU A 43 30.07 -40.78 12.44
CA GLU A 43 28.74 -41.22 11.98
C GLU A 43 27.61 -40.71 12.87
N LEU A 44 27.80 -40.72 14.20
CA LEU A 44 26.80 -40.23 15.15
C LEU A 44 26.63 -38.71 15.05
N GLU A 45 27.73 -37.97 14.91
CA GLU A 45 27.67 -36.52 14.68
C GLU A 45 27.00 -36.17 13.35
N GLU A 46 27.30 -36.91 12.29
CA GLU A 46 26.65 -36.72 10.99
C GLU A 46 25.15 -37.00 11.07
N TYR A 47 24.75 -38.08 11.77
CA TYR A 47 23.35 -38.39 12.02
C TYR A 47 22.65 -37.27 12.80
N GLN A 48 23.27 -36.75 13.87
CA GLN A 48 22.69 -35.64 14.64
C GLN A 48 22.56 -34.37 13.80
N ARG A 49 23.58 -34.02 13.00
CA ARG A 49 23.52 -32.88 12.07
C ARG A 49 22.40 -33.04 11.06
N ASN A 50 22.22 -34.23 10.49
CA ASN A 50 21.15 -34.48 9.52
C ASN A 50 19.76 -34.43 10.17
N LYS A 51 19.63 -34.96 11.39
CA LYS A 51 18.38 -34.87 12.16
C LYS A 51 18.01 -33.42 12.44
N GLN A 52 18.95 -32.60 12.92
CA GLN A 52 18.72 -31.17 13.16
C GLN A 52 18.33 -30.40 11.88
N LYS A 53 18.95 -30.72 10.74
CA LYS A 53 18.58 -30.11 9.45
C LYS A 53 17.14 -30.44 9.04
N GLU A 54 16.69 -31.68 9.25
CA GLU A 54 15.32 -32.08 8.94
C GLU A 54 14.31 -31.44 9.89
N GLU A 55 14.64 -31.32 11.18
CA GLU A 55 13.83 -30.57 12.17
C GLU A 55 13.68 -29.10 11.76
N HIS A 56 14.79 -28.40 11.48
CA HIS A 56 14.73 -27.01 11.02
C HIS A 56 13.94 -26.84 9.72
N LYS A 57 14.04 -27.79 8.79
CA LYS A 57 13.26 -27.76 7.55
C LYS A 57 11.77 -27.95 7.80
N ALA A 58 11.40 -28.76 8.78
CA ALA A 58 10.02 -28.91 9.22
C ALA A 58 9.50 -27.61 9.84
N ASP A 59 10.25 -27.00 10.75
CA ASP A 59 9.89 -25.73 11.40
C ASP A 59 9.68 -24.60 10.38
N ILE A 60 10.61 -24.46 9.41
CA ILE A 60 10.47 -23.47 8.33
C ILE A 60 9.19 -23.71 7.53
N LYS A 61 8.88 -24.97 7.23
CA LYS A 61 7.68 -25.33 6.46
C LYS A 61 6.40 -25.02 7.24
N GLU A 62 6.43 -25.20 8.55
CA GLU A 62 5.34 -24.83 9.45
C GLU A 62 5.14 -23.31 9.49
N ILE A 63 6.19 -22.53 9.74
CA ILE A 63 6.14 -21.05 9.69
C ILE A 63 5.59 -20.55 8.35
N VAL A 64 6.07 -21.13 7.24
CA VAL A 64 5.58 -20.76 5.91
C VAL A 64 4.09 -21.01 5.78
N ARG A 65 3.60 -22.15 6.30
CA ARG A 65 2.21 -22.56 6.16
C ARG A 65 1.27 -21.79 7.09
N GLU A 66 1.64 -21.70 8.37
CA GLU A 66 0.78 -21.18 9.42
C GLU A 66 0.87 -19.65 9.54
N GLU A 67 1.98 -19.04 9.14
CA GLU A 67 2.17 -17.59 9.28
C GLU A 67 2.23 -16.87 7.92
N LEU A 68 3.11 -17.28 7.00
CA LEU A 68 3.33 -16.54 5.76
C LEU A 68 2.18 -16.67 4.75
N ILE A 69 1.55 -17.85 4.62
CA ILE A 69 0.43 -18.05 3.69
C ILE A 69 -0.79 -17.20 4.11
N PRO A 70 -1.24 -17.19 5.38
CA PRO A 70 -2.31 -16.32 5.83
C PRO A 70 -2.01 -14.84 5.61
N VAL A 71 -0.81 -14.37 6.01
CA VAL A 71 -0.42 -12.96 5.79
C VAL A 71 -0.47 -12.58 4.31
N ARG A 72 -0.06 -13.48 3.40
CA ARG A 72 -0.17 -13.24 1.97
C ARG A 72 -1.63 -13.15 1.49
N ALA A 73 -2.53 -13.93 2.09
CA ALA A 73 -3.95 -13.85 1.79
C ALA A 73 -4.55 -12.52 2.28
N ASP A 74 -4.22 -12.12 3.51
CA ASP A 74 -4.64 -10.85 4.09
C ASP A 74 -4.17 -9.65 3.26
N ILE A 75 -2.89 -9.64 2.83
CA ILE A 75 -2.36 -8.60 1.93
C ILE A 75 -3.15 -8.51 0.62
N ARG A 76 -3.56 -9.66 0.07
CA ARG A 76 -4.38 -9.68 -1.16
C ARG A 76 -5.77 -9.11 -0.90
N GLU A 77 -6.38 -9.44 0.23
CA GLU A 77 -7.70 -8.93 0.62
C GLU A 77 -7.67 -7.41 0.86
N VAL A 78 -6.64 -6.92 1.55
CA VAL A 78 -6.42 -5.48 1.76
C VAL A 78 -6.31 -4.77 0.41
N LYS A 79 -5.53 -5.32 -0.54
CA LYS A 79 -5.40 -4.74 -1.87
C LYS A 79 -6.74 -4.70 -2.62
N ASN A 80 -7.50 -5.80 -2.61
CA ASN A 80 -8.82 -5.84 -3.25
C ASN A 80 -9.79 -4.81 -2.63
N THR A 81 -9.71 -4.62 -1.31
CA THR A 81 -10.51 -3.63 -0.59
C THR A 81 -10.11 -2.21 -0.98
N GLN A 82 -8.81 -1.94 -1.09
CA GLN A 82 -8.29 -0.67 -1.57
C GLN A 82 -8.81 -0.36 -2.97
N ASP A 83 -8.66 -1.29 -3.92
CA ASP A 83 -9.14 -1.11 -5.31
C ASP A 83 -10.65 -0.81 -5.34
N LYS A 84 -11.44 -1.47 -4.48
CA LYS A 84 -12.88 -1.22 -4.36
C LYS A 84 -13.17 0.18 -3.81
N LEU A 85 -12.44 0.62 -2.78
CA LEU A 85 -12.60 1.94 -2.18
C LEU A 85 -12.22 3.06 -3.16
N GLU A 86 -11.16 2.88 -3.94
CA GLU A 86 -10.74 3.85 -4.97
C GLU A 86 -11.81 4.01 -6.06
N ASN A 87 -12.41 2.90 -6.52
CA ASN A 87 -13.52 2.94 -7.47
C ASN A 87 -14.75 3.66 -6.88
N GLN A 88 -15.13 3.32 -5.64
CA GLN A 88 -16.26 3.97 -4.96
C GLN A 88 -16.03 5.47 -4.76
N LEU A 89 -14.81 5.89 -4.41
CA LEU A 89 -14.46 7.29 -4.26
C LEU A 89 -14.58 8.04 -5.59
N THR A 90 -14.14 7.42 -6.69
CA THR A 90 -14.26 7.98 -8.04
C THR A 90 -15.73 8.17 -8.43
N ASP A 91 -16.58 7.16 -8.18
CA ASP A 91 -18.01 7.23 -8.45
C ASP A 91 -18.70 8.34 -7.62
N ILE A 92 -18.36 8.44 -6.34
CA ILE A 92 -18.86 9.49 -5.44
C ILE A 92 -18.45 10.87 -5.96
N GLN A 93 -17.18 11.05 -6.33
CA GLN A 93 -16.68 12.32 -6.88
C GLN A 93 -17.45 12.71 -8.16
N GLY A 94 -17.66 11.77 -9.07
CA GLY A 94 -18.44 11.99 -10.30
C GLY A 94 -19.90 12.37 -10.02
N GLY A 95 -20.52 11.69 -9.04
CA GLY A 95 -21.87 12.01 -8.57
C GLY A 95 -21.96 13.40 -7.93
N THR A 96 -21.02 13.74 -7.03
CA THR A 96 -20.95 15.05 -6.37
C THR A 96 -20.73 16.18 -7.38
N LEU A 97 -19.83 16.01 -8.35
CA LEU A 97 -19.63 16.96 -9.45
C LEU A 97 -20.93 17.21 -10.22
N SER A 98 -21.68 16.14 -10.52
CA SER A 98 -22.95 16.23 -11.25
C SER A 98 -24.03 16.97 -10.45
N THR A 99 -24.12 16.71 -9.15
CA THR A 99 -25.04 17.43 -8.26
C THR A 99 -24.70 18.90 -8.16
N LEU A 100 -23.44 19.24 -7.90
CA LEU A 100 -23.00 20.64 -7.81
C LEU A 100 -23.24 21.40 -9.13
N LYS A 101 -22.93 20.76 -10.26
CA LYS A 101 -23.22 21.30 -11.59
C LYS A 101 -24.71 21.62 -11.76
N ASN A 102 -25.58 20.67 -11.40
CA ASN A 102 -27.03 20.83 -11.54
C ASN A 102 -27.57 21.94 -10.61
N ASP A 103 -27.08 22.01 -9.37
CA ASP A 103 -27.46 23.05 -8.42
C ASP A 103 -27.10 24.46 -8.92
N ILE A 104 -25.89 24.63 -9.46
CA ILE A 104 -25.43 25.89 -10.07
C ILE A 104 -26.33 26.25 -11.26
N LEU A 105 -26.56 25.31 -12.17
CA LEU A 105 -27.37 25.54 -13.37
C LEU A 105 -28.82 25.91 -13.03
N ASN A 106 -29.44 25.17 -12.10
CA ASN A 106 -30.83 25.41 -11.70
C ASN A 106 -30.99 26.81 -11.11
N ARG A 107 -30.11 27.20 -10.17
CA ARG A 107 -30.16 28.55 -9.58
C ARG A 107 -29.87 29.64 -10.60
N TYR A 108 -28.91 29.43 -11.50
CA TYR A 108 -28.63 30.37 -12.58
C TYR A 108 -29.88 30.58 -13.45
N TYR A 109 -30.48 29.51 -13.97
CA TYR A 109 -31.65 29.63 -14.85
C TYR A 109 -32.86 30.23 -14.15
N GLU A 110 -33.06 29.93 -12.86
CA GLU A 110 -34.10 30.59 -12.08
C GLU A 110 -33.87 32.10 -11.94
N CYS A 111 -32.63 32.53 -11.64
CA CYS A 111 -32.30 33.95 -11.49
C CYS A 111 -32.34 34.69 -12.82
N ASP A 112 -31.89 34.04 -13.90
CA ASP A 112 -31.94 34.57 -15.26
C ASP A 112 -33.39 34.77 -15.72
N ALA A 113 -34.27 33.80 -15.47
CA ALA A 113 -35.70 33.93 -15.75
C ALA A 113 -36.36 35.07 -14.95
N LYS A 114 -35.95 35.27 -13.68
CA LYS A 114 -36.37 36.42 -12.85
C LYS A 114 -35.74 37.74 -13.29
N GLY A 115 -34.66 37.69 -14.09
CA GLY A 115 -33.84 38.81 -14.53
C GLY A 115 -33.00 39.47 -13.44
N HIS A 116 -32.88 38.83 -12.27
CA HIS A 116 -32.12 39.33 -11.13
C HIS A 116 -31.74 38.19 -10.18
N ARG A 117 -30.72 38.44 -9.35
CA ARG A 117 -30.29 37.57 -8.27
C ARG A 117 -30.44 38.25 -6.91
N THR A 118 -30.55 37.46 -5.85
CA THR A 118 -30.40 37.94 -4.47
C THR A 118 -28.99 37.69 -3.96
N ASP A 119 -28.61 38.33 -2.86
CA ASP A 119 -27.31 38.06 -2.20
C ASP A 119 -27.21 36.62 -1.71
N TYR A 120 -28.34 36.01 -1.32
CA TYR A 120 -28.42 34.60 -0.96
C TYR A 120 -28.12 33.69 -2.16
N ASP A 121 -28.72 33.98 -3.32
CA ASP A 121 -28.43 33.23 -4.54
C ASP A 121 -26.95 33.32 -4.90
N TYR A 122 -26.35 34.51 -4.73
CA TYR A 122 -24.94 34.73 -5.00
C TYR A 122 -24.04 33.86 -4.13
N GLN A 123 -24.22 33.91 -2.81
CA GLN A 123 -23.44 33.11 -1.88
C GLN A 123 -23.61 31.61 -2.15
N ALA A 124 -24.84 31.16 -2.34
CA ALA A 124 -25.12 29.74 -2.56
C ALA A 124 -24.46 29.22 -3.85
N VAL A 125 -24.56 29.97 -4.95
CA VAL A 125 -23.96 29.57 -6.23
C VAL A 125 -22.43 29.57 -6.16
N HIS A 126 -21.81 30.55 -5.50
CA HIS A 126 -20.34 30.62 -5.38
C HIS A 126 -19.76 29.55 -4.46
N VAL A 127 -20.42 29.19 -3.36
CA VAL A 127 -20.01 28.07 -2.51
C VAL A 127 -20.06 26.74 -3.28
N SER A 128 -21.13 26.51 -4.03
CA SER A 128 -21.24 25.33 -4.91
C SER A 128 -20.17 25.34 -6.00
N TYR A 129 -19.87 26.50 -6.59
CA TYR A 129 -18.86 26.66 -7.63
C TYR A 129 -17.44 26.38 -7.11
N GLU A 130 -17.08 26.91 -5.95
CA GLU A 130 -15.77 26.65 -5.32
C GLU A 130 -15.58 25.14 -5.09
N SER A 131 -16.58 24.49 -4.52
CA SER A 131 -16.58 23.04 -4.30
C SER A 131 -16.49 22.26 -5.61
N TYR A 132 -17.19 22.73 -6.66
CA TYR A 132 -17.17 22.12 -7.98
C TYR A 132 -15.78 22.20 -8.64
N MET A 133 -15.13 23.36 -8.56
CA MET A 133 -13.79 23.56 -9.11
C MET A 133 -12.73 22.75 -8.36
N ASN A 134 -12.85 22.63 -7.03
CA ASN A 134 -11.97 21.80 -6.21
C ASN A 134 -12.03 20.31 -6.57
N LEU A 135 -13.15 19.85 -7.15
CA LEU A 135 -13.33 18.48 -7.63
C LEU A 135 -12.93 18.28 -9.10
N GLY A 136 -12.29 19.26 -9.75
CA GLY A 136 -11.88 19.18 -11.15
C GLY A 136 -12.93 19.65 -12.15
N GLY A 137 -13.76 20.62 -11.75
CA GLY A 137 -14.77 21.26 -12.59
C GLY A 137 -14.25 21.80 -13.92
N ASN A 138 -15.16 22.01 -14.88
CA ASN A 138 -14.81 22.45 -16.24
C ASN A 138 -15.15 23.93 -16.53
N SER A 139 -14.65 24.42 -17.67
CA SER A 139 -14.83 25.81 -18.11
C SER A 139 -16.28 26.18 -18.41
N PHE A 140 -17.12 25.24 -18.84
CA PHE A 140 -18.52 25.52 -19.13
C PHE A 140 -19.28 26.08 -17.92
N ILE A 141 -19.02 25.55 -16.71
CA ILE A 141 -19.63 26.10 -15.49
C ILE A 141 -19.02 27.44 -15.10
N SER A 142 -17.74 27.66 -15.39
CA SER A 142 -17.13 29.00 -15.20
C SER A 142 -17.84 30.05 -16.06
N ASP A 143 -18.17 29.74 -17.32
CA ASP A 143 -18.94 30.63 -18.18
C ASP A 143 -20.37 30.88 -17.66
N VAL A 144 -20.97 29.91 -16.97
CA VAL A 144 -22.28 30.07 -16.31
C VAL A 144 -22.17 31.06 -15.15
N ILE A 145 -21.12 30.95 -14.33
CA ILE A 145 -20.86 31.88 -13.23
C ILE A 145 -20.63 33.30 -13.75
N ASP A 146 -19.86 33.46 -14.83
CA ASP A 146 -19.65 34.77 -15.46
C ASP A 146 -20.95 35.43 -15.94
N ARG A 147 -21.91 34.63 -16.43
CA ARG A 147 -23.25 35.12 -16.80
C ARG A 147 -24.09 35.44 -15.57
N PHE A 148 -24.04 34.57 -14.56
CA PHE A 148 -24.76 34.75 -13.31
C PHE A 148 -24.33 36.03 -12.59
N ASP A 149 -23.03 36.32 -12.53
CA ASP A 149 -22.47 37.51 -11.86
C ASP A 149 -22.88 38.82 -12.54
N LYS A 150 -23.21 38.77 -13.84
CA LYS A 150 -23.73 39.91 -14.61
C LYS A 150 -25.21 40.18 -14.34
N LEU A 151 -25.94 39.26 -13.71
CA LEU A 151 -27.32 39.52 -13.30
C LEU A 151 -27.35 40.62 -12.24
N PRO A 152 -28.26 41.60 -12.36
CA PRO A 152 -28.41 42.65 -11.36
C PRO A 152 -28.93 42.08 -10.04
N THR A 153 -28.66 42.79 -8.95
CA THR A 153 -29.33 42.52 -7.68
C THR A 153 -30.84 42.81 -7.79
N LYS A 154 -31.63 42.24 -6.89
CA LYS A 154 -33.07 42.51 -6.79
C LYS A 154 -33.37 44.00 -6.67
N GLU A 155 -32.62 44.71 -5.83
CA GLU A 155 -32.76 46.13 -5.57
C GLU A 155 -32.50 46.95 -6.85
N GLU A 156 -31.44 46.63 -7.57
CA GLU A 156 -31.10 47.27 -8.85
C GLU A 156 -32.16 46.98 -9.92
N TRP A 157 -32.65 45.75 -9.98
CA TRP A 157 -33.69 45.37 -10.93
C TRP A 157 -35.00 46.13 -10.67
N VAL A 158 -35.43 46.24 -9.41
CA VAL A 158 -36.62 47.02 -9.04
C VAL A 158 -36.45 48.50 -9.42
N LYS A 159 -35.26 49.09 -9.18
CA LYS A 159 -34.95 50.47 -9.59
C LYS A 159 -35.04 50.63 -11.11
N LYS A 160 -34.48 49.69 -11.89
CA LYS A 160 -34.56 49.68 -13.37
C LYS A 160 -36.00 49.60 -13.87
N GLN A 161 -36.83 48.73 -13.29
CA GLN A 161 -38.24 48.57 -13.68
C GLN A 161 -39.08 49.81 -13.39
N LYS A 162 -38.91 50.41 -12.20
CA LYS A 162 -39.59 51.68 -11.84
C LYS A 162 -39.23 52.79 -12.83
N THR A 163 -37.95 52.93 -13.16
CA THR A 163 -37.47 53.94 -14.11
C THR A 163 -38.06 53.75 -15.52
N LYS A 164 -38.14 52.50 -16.00
CA LYS A 164 -38.77 52.17 -17.29
C LYS A 164 -40.24 52.56 -17.33
N ARG A 165 -41.00 52.24 -16.26
CA ARG A 165 -42.42 52.60 -16.15
C ARG A 165 -42.65 54.11 -16.16
N THR A 166 -41.84 54.88 -15.43
CA THR A 166 -41.95 56.35 -15.41
C THR A 166 -41.66 56.98 -16.78
N LYS A 167 -40.64 56.48 -17.50
CA LYS A 167 -40.33 56.94 -18.86
C LYS A 167 -41.45 56.59 -19.86
N ALA A 168 -42.05 55.40 -19.74
CA ALA A 168 -43.18 55.01 -20.56
C ALA A 168 -44.41 55.92 -20.31
N LYS A 169 -44.72 56.22 -19.05
CA LYS A 169 -45.83 57.12 -18.69
C LYS A 169 -45.66 58.53 -19.26
N LYS A 170 -44.47 59.13 -19.14
CA LYS A 170 -44.16 60.45 -19.73
C LYS A 170 -44.27 60.51 -21.25
N ARG A 171 -44.14 59.38 -21.94
CA ARG A 171 -44.23 59.33 -23.42
C ARG A 171 -45.68 59.25 -23.93
N VAL A 172 -46.63 59.00 -23.04
CA VAL A 172 -48.05 58.79 -23.38
C VAL A 172 -48.93 59.97 -22.91
N GLU A 173 -48.40 60.88 -22.08
CA GLU A 173 -49.09 62.15 -21.79
C GLU A 173 -49.12 63.01 -23.07
N PRO A 174 -50.31 63.47 -23.53
CA PRO A 174 -50.44 64.22 -24.77
C PRO A 174 -49.74 65.57 -24.64
N VAL A 175 -49.00 65.96 -25.68
CA VAL A 175 -48.55 67.35 -25.86
C VAL A 175 -49.82 68.18 -25.96
N GLU A 176 -50.10 69.01 -24.96
CA GLU A 176 -51.16 70.02 -25.06
C GLU A 176 -50.81 70.93 -26.24
N VAL A 177 -51.51 70.74 -27.35
CA VAL A 177 -51.49 71.66 -28.48
C VAL A 177 -52.25 72.89 -28.00
N GLN A 178 -51.50 73.95 -27.65
CA GLN A 178 -52.08 75.27 -27.45
C GLN A 178 -52.65 75.74 -28.78
N ILE A 179 -53.98 75.87 -28.85
CA ILE A 179 -54.73 76.54 -29.93
C ILE A 179 -54.92 77.99 -29.53
#